data_AF-A0A376FCD3-F1
#
_entry.id   AF-A0A376FCD3-F1
#
_cell.length_a   1.000
_cell.length_b   1.000
_cell.length_c   1.000
_cell.angle_alpha   90.00
_cell.angle_beta   90.00
_cell.angle_gamma   90.00
#
_symmetry.space_group_name_H-M   'P 1'
#
loop_
_entity.id
_entity.type
_entity.pdbx_description
1 polymer ?
#
loop_
_entity_poly.entity_id
_entity_poly.type
_entity_poly.pdbx_seq_one_letter_code
_entity_poly.pdbx_strand_id
1 'polypeptide(L)'
;MLSEHALRYGTRTGYIGSEVFVSLVDEQHAPWQENLRYISAEVLCTSRDLPLMLQQELGQFIMADSMPVKSLTLRKGPTPPRPALAEGFSTWRLISQLQMNYLSLMDSENEDGAAALRQLLGLYANLAETPVARQVEGVRHCVLEPVHRRVPEPGPVVFARGIGITLTVDERAFSGASPWLFGSVMERLFARLVSINSFTEFTPEESAARRDWLLGAAHG
;
A
#
# COMPACT_ATOMS: atom_id res chain seq x y z
N MET A 1 -0.66 -22.89 -6.40
CA MET A 1 -0.66 -24.36 -6.30
C MET A 1 0.22 -24.75 -5.12
N LEU A 2 0.07 -25.97 -4.58
CA LEU A 2 0.93 -26.46 -3.47
C LEU A 2 2.15 -27.15 -4.06
N SER A 3 3.32 -26.96 -3.42
CA SER A 3 4.53 -27.64 -3.86
C SER A 3 4.39 -29.16 -3.72
N GLU A 4 5.12 -29.92 -4.54
CA GLU A 4 5.12 -31.39 -4.46
C GLU A 4 5.50 -31.88 -3.05
N HIS A 5 6.36 -31.15 -2.36
CA HIS A 5 6.71 -31.40 -0.97
C HIS A 5 5.56 -31.06 -0.01
N ALA A 6 4.85 -29.94 -0.20
CA ALA A 6 3.72 -29.55 0.64
C ALA A 6 2.52 -30.51 0.47
N LEU A 7 2.31 -31.04 -0.74
CA LEU A 7 1.31 -32.08 -1.02
C LEU A 7 1.63 -33.40 -0.32
N ARG A 8 2.92 -33.76 -0.22
CA ARG A 8 3.37 -35.04 0.38
C ARG A 8 3.49 -35.01 1.89
N TYR A 9 3.93 -33.90 2.47
CA TYR A 9 4.28 -33.82 3.90
C TYR A 9 3.36 -32.88 4.71
N GLY A 10 2.39 -32.25 4.05
CA GLY A 10 1.57 -31.20 4.66
C GLY A 10 2.34 -29.90 4.87
N THR A 11 1.63 -28.87 5.31
CA THR A 11 2.19 -27.54 5.57
C THR A 11 2.39 -27.37 7.07
N ARG A 12 3.57 -26.88 7.49
CA ARG A 12 3.88 -26.65 8.92
C ARG A 12 3.06 -25.52 9.52
N THR A 13 2.64 -24.58 8.67
CA THR A 13 1.77 -23.44 9.00
C THR A 13 0.73 -23.27 7.88
N GLY A 14 -0.22 -22.34 8.07
CA GLY A 14 -1.18 -21.96 7.03
C GLY A 14 -0.59 -21.10 5.90
N TYR A 15 0.67 -20.66 6.01
CA TYR A 15 1.33 -19.84 4.99
C TYR A 15 2.24 -20.70 4.10
N ILE A 16 1.79 -20.93 2.86
CA ILE A 16 2.49 -21.82 1.93
C ILE A 16 3.60 -21.10 1.12
N GLY A 17 3.57 -19.77 1.09
CA GLY A 17 4.46 -18.93 0.27
C GLY A 17 4.09 -18.91 -1.21
N SER A 18 4.97 -18.36 -2.03
CA SER A 18 4.81 -18.31 -3.48
C SER A 18 5.75 -19.30 -4.18
N GLU A 19 5.38 -19.66 -5.40
CA GLU A 19 6.14 -20.52 -6.29
C GLU A 19 6.50 -19.76 -7.57
N VAL A 20 7.73 -19.94 -8.04
CA VAL A 20 8.23 -19.34 -9.27
C VAL A 20 8.68 -20.47 -10.17
N PHE A 21 8.17 -20.46 -11.40
CA PHE A 21 8.55 -21.40 -12.44
C PHE A 21 9.30 -20.64 -13.53
N VAL A 22 10.41 -21.21 -13.99
CA VAL A 22 11.20 -20.66 -15.09
C VAL A 22 10.99 -21.55 -16.29
N SER A 23 10.46 -20.97 -17.35
CA SER A 23 10.43 -21.59 -18.67
C SER A 23 11.44 -20.88 -19.54
N LEU A 24 12.36 -21.65 -20.09
CA LEU A 24 13.12 -21.15 -21.23
C LEU A 24 12.17 -21.13 -22.42
N VAL A 25 12.24 -20.10 -23.27
CA VAL A 25 11.59 -20.04 -24.61
C VAL A 25 12.56 -19.52 -25.68
N ASP A 26 12.55 -20.13 -26.87
CA ASP A 26 13.33 -19.70 -28.04
C ASP A 26 12.38 -19.04 -29.06
N GLU A 27 12.86 -18.08 -29.84
CA GLU A 27 12.05 -17.31 -30.81
C GLU A 27 11.27 -18.23 -31.77
N GLN A 28 11.84 -19.38 -32.12
CA GLN A 28 11.25 -20.31 -33.07
C GLN A 28 10.42 -21.43 -32.43
N HIS A 29 10.22 -21.42 -31.10
CA HIS A 29 9.62 -22.54 -30.36
C HIS A 29 10.26 -23.91 -30.69
N ALA A 30 11.50 -23.90 -31.17
CA ALA A 30 12.24 -25.11 -31.50
C ALA A 30 12.54 -25.88 -30.20
N PRO A 31 12.60 -27.23 -30.25
CA PRO A 31 13.16 -27.97 -29.13
C PRO A 31 14.56 -27.43 -28.83
N TRP A 32 14.82 -27.14 -27.54
CA TRP A 32 16.07 -26.60 -27.02
C TRP A 32 17.31 -27.18 -27.69
N GLN A 33 18.29 -26.34 -28.02
CA GLN A 33 19.58 -26.82 -28.49
C GLN A 33 20.18 -27.78 -27.44
N GLU A 34 20.55 -29.00 -27.86
CA GLU A 34 21.09 -30.06 -26.98
C GLU A 34 22.41 -29.68 -26.26
N ASN A 35 22.96 -28.50 -26.55
CA ASN A 35 24.20 -27.98 -25.97
C ASN A 35 23.99 -27.24 -24.62
N LEU A 36 22.76 -26.94 -24.22
CA LEU A 36 22.49 -26.30 -22.92
C LEU A 36 22.63 -27.32 -21.79
N ARG A 37 23.75 -27.24 -21.06
CA ARG A 37 24.08 -28.22 -20.00
C ARG A 37 23.74 -27.74 -18.59
N TYR A 38 23.86 -26.45 -18.31
CA TYR A 38 23.68 -25.89 -16.97
C TYR A 38 23.04 -24.51 -17.04
N ILE A 39 22.20 -24.23 -16.06
CA ILE A 39 21.63 -22.91 -15.79
C ILE A 39 22.09 -22.52 -14.40
N SER A 40 22.68 -21.34 -14.26
CA SER A 40 22.98 -20.72 -12.98
C SER A 40 22.09 -19.50 -12.80
N ALA A 41 21.57 -19.31 -11.59
CA ALA A 41 20.74 -18.17 -11.25
C ALA A 41 21.13 -17.66 -9.87
N GLU A 42 21.24 -16.34 -9.75
CA GLU A 42 21.30 -15.66 -8.46
C GLU A 42 19.88 -15.22 -8.12
N VAL A 43 19.39 -15.62 -6.95
CA VAL A 43 18.00 -15.39 -6.52
C VAL A 43 17.94 -14.78 -5.14
N LEU A 44 17.04 -13.81 -4.97
CA LEU A 44 16.69 -13.29 -3.66
C LEU A 44 15.53 -14.12 -3.08
N CYS A 45 15.75 -14.73 -1.92
CA CYS A 45 14.77 -15.60 -1.27
C CYS A 45 14.40 -15.08 0.12
N THR A 46 13.20 -15.42 0.58
CA THR A 46 12.72 -15.13 1.94
C THR A 46 12.37 -16.42 2.67
N SER A 47 12.38 -16.38 4.01
CA SER A 47 12.17 -17.55 4.87
C SER A 47 10.70 -17.88 5.13
N ARG A 48 9.83 -17.79 4.11
CA ARG A 48 8.39 -18.14 4.12
C ARG A 48 7.70 -17.97 5.49
N ASP A 49 7.41 -19.07 6.17
CA ASP A 49 6.64 -19.15 7.42
C ASP A 49 7.48 -19.10 8.70
N LEU A 50 8.81 -18.96 8.59
CA LEU A 50 9.70 -18.80 9.74
C LEU A 50 9.27 -17.67 10.70
N PRO A 51 8.78 -16.50 10.24
CA PRO A 51 8.29 -15.47 11.14
C PRO A 51 7.16 -15.94 12.08
N LEU A 52 6.30 -16.87 11.63
CA LEU A 52 5.21 -17.41 12.46
C LEU A 52 5.74 -18.29 13.59
N MET A 53 6.85 -18.98 13.35
CA MET A 53 7.50 -19.79 14.38
C MET A 53 8.25 -18.91 15.38
N LEU A 54 8.94 -17.87 14.91
CA LEU A 54 9.69 -16.95 15.76
C LEU A 54 8.80 -16.15 16.72
N GLN A 55 7.52 -15.95 16.39
CA GLN A 55 6.56 -15.33 17.31
C GLN A 55 6.32 -16.18 18.57
N GLN A 56 6.57 -17.49 18.53
CA GLN A 56 6.40 -18.39 19.69
C GLN A 56 7.61 -18.39 20.62
N GLU A 57 8.81 -18.05 20.11
CA GLU A 57 10.09 -18.09 20.82
C GLU A 57 10.68 -16.70 21.09
N LEU A 58 9.82 -15.72 21.40
CA LEU A 58 10.26 -14.35 21.68
C LEU A 58 11.22 -14.31 22.88
N GLY A 59 12.47 -13.92 22.64
CA GLY A 59 13.40 -13.51 23.70
C GLY A 59 14.58 -14.44 23.99
N GLN A 60 14.75 -15.55 23.24
CA GLN A 60 15.93 -16.40 23.36
C GLN A 60 16.85 -16.23 22.14
N PHE A 61 17.69 -15.20 22.17
CA PHE A 61 18.70 -14.97 21.15
C PHE A 61 20.01 -15.62 21.56
N ILE A 62 20.54 -16.50 20.70
CA ILE A 62 21.89 -17.03 20.81
C ILE A 62 22.78 -16.20 19.90
N MET A 63 23.83 -15.59 20.46
CA MET A 63 24.83 -14.88 19.67
C MET A 63 25.74 -15.92 19.01
N ALA A 64 25.83 -15.89 17.68
CA ALA A 64 26.67 -16.82 16.92
C ALA A 64 28.17 -16.57 17.16
N ASP A 65 28.54 -15.34 17.52
CA ASP A 65 29.92 -14.91 17.72
C ASP A 65 30.07 -14.03 18.97
N SER A 66 31.33 -13.92 19.42
CA SER A 66 31.71 -13.08 20.56
C SER A 66 31.66 -11.58 20.23
N MET A 67 30.45 -11.02 20.22
CA MET A 67 30.20 -9.60 20.03
C MET A 67 30.01 -8.89 21.38
N PRO A 68 30.51 -7.66 21.58
CA PRO A 68 30.38 -6.89 22.82
C PRO A 68 28.94 -6.32 22.98
N VAL A 69 27.93 -7.19 23.03
CA VAL A 69 26.52 -6.85 23.18
C VAL A 69 26.03 -7.33 24.54
N LYS A 70 25.49 -6.41 25.36
CA LYS A 70 25.01 -6.72 26.72
C LYS A 70 23.68 -7.49 26.72
N SER A 71 22.76 -7.16 25.82
CA SER A 71 21.45 -7.80 25.71
C SER A 71 20.79 -7.48 24.37
N LEU A 72 20.03 -8.44 23.84
CA LEU A 72 19.20 -8.26 22.64
C LEU A 72 17.74 -8.56 23.00
N THR A 73 16.83 -7.64 22.67
CA THR A 73 15.39 -7.80 22.93
C THR A 73 14.59 -7.35 21.72
N LEU A 74 13.58 -8.14 21.33
CA LEU A 74 12.59 -7.71 20.34
C LEU A 74 11.57 -6.78 21.00
N ARG A 75 11.43 -5.56 20.47
CA ARG A 75 10.36 -4.63 20.90
C ARG A 75 8.99 -5.02 20.36
N LYS A 76 8.96 -5.56 19.16
CA LYS A 76 7.78 -6.16 18.53
C LYS A 76 8.25 -7.43 17.83
N GLY A 77 7.48 -8.51 17.94
CA GLY A 77 7.73 -9.74 17.21
C GLY A 77 7.72 -9.50 15.69
N PRO A 78 8.30 -10.42 14.91
CA PRO A 78 8.25 -10.30 13.46
C PRO A 78 6.79 -10.31 12.98
N THR A 79 6.50 -9.57 11.92
CA THR A 79 5.16 -9.56 11.34
C THR A 79 4.86 -10.90 10.68
N PRO A 80 3.60 -11.40 10.76
CA PRO A 80 3.23 -12.60 10.02
C PRO A 80 3.44 -12.37 8.51
N PRO A 81 3.91 -13.40 7.77
CA PRO A 81 4.10 -13.28 6.33
C PRO A 81 2.74 -13.14 5.65
N ARG A 82 2.72 -12.41 4.54
CA ARG A 82 1.53 -12.19 3.73
C ARG A 82 1.76 -12.67 2.30
N PRO A 83 0.72 -13.16 1.61
CA PRO A 83 0.82 -13.48 0.20
C PRO A 83 1.10 -12.21 -0.60
N ALA A 84 1.66 -12.36 -1.80
CA ALA A 84 1.87 -11.24 -2.69
C ALA A 84 0.52 -10.63 -3.09
N LEU A 85 0.46 -9.29 -3.13
CA LEU A 85 -0.74 -8.54 -3.54
C LEU A 85 -1.23 -8.92 -4.95
N ALA A 86 -0.28 -9.18 -5.85
CA ALA A 86 -0.50 -9.44 -7.26
C ALA A 86 -0.69 -10.94 -7.57
N GLU A 87 -1.33 -11.68 -6.67
CA GLU A 87 -1.74 -13.06 -6.93
C GLU A 87 -3.26 -13.16 -7.16
N GLY A 88 -3.66 -13.85 -8.23
CA GLY A 88 -5.06 -14.17 -8.53
C GLY A 88 -5.94 -12.97 -8.91
N PHE A 89 -7.14 -12.92 -8.36
CA PHE A 89 -8.18 -11.93 -8.73
C PHE A 89 -7.81 -10.48 -8.37
N SER A 90 -6.92 -10.29 -7.38
CA SER A 90 -6.44 -8.98 -6.95
C SER A 90 -5.55 -8.32 -8.01
N THR A 91 -4.84 -9.10 -8.84
CA THR A 91 -3.95 -8.58 -9.89
C THR A 91 -4.71 -7.74 -10.91
N TRP A 92 -5.88 -8.21 -11.36
CA TRP A 92 -6.67 -7.46 -12.34
C TRP A 92 -7.23 -6.17 -11.76
N ARG A 93 -7.64 -6.18 -10.48
CA ARG A 93 -8.08 -4.95 -9.80
C ARG A 93 -6.96 -3.92 -9.66
N LEU A 94 -5.73 -4.37 -9.37
CA LEU A 94 -4.55 -3.50 -9.31
C LEU A 94 -4.20 -2.93 -10.70
N ILE A 95 -4.28 -3.73 -11.76
CA ILE A 95 -4.09 -3.25 -13.15
C ILE A 95 -5.16 -2.23 -13.51
N SER A 96 -6.44 -2.53 -13.24
CA SER A 96 -7.54 -1.59 -13.46
C SER A 96 -7.35 -0.28 -12.70
N GLN A 97 -6.77 -0.33 -11.49
CA GLN A 97 -6.45 0.87 -10.70
C GLN A 97 -5.38 1.74 -11.37
N LEU A 98 -4.41 1.17 -12.09
CA LEU A 98 -3.43 1.95 -12.86
C LEU A 98 -4.06 2.68 -14.06
N GLN A 99 -5.12 2.11 -14.63
CA GLN A 99 -5.85 2.67 -15.78
C GLN A 99 -7.01 3.58 -15.35
N MET A 100 -7.36 3.59 -14.06
CA MET A 100 -8.48 4.35 -13.55
C MET A 100 -8.20 5.85 -13.71
N ASN A 101 -9.08 6.54 -14.43
CA ASN A 101 -9.02 7.98 -14.53
C ASN A 101 -9.60 8.57 -13.24
N TYR A 102 -8.73 9.05 -12.35
CA TYR A 102 -9.09 9.60 -11.05
C TYR A 102 -9.99 10.84 -11.14
N LEU A 103 -10.20 11.40 -12.34
CA LEU A 103 -11.24 12.39 -12.62
C LEU A 103 -12.66 11.87 -12.29
N SER A 104 -12.92 10.56 -12.33
CA SER A 104 -14.20 10.00 -11.87
C SER A 104 -14.43 10.16 -10.37
N LEU A 105 -13.38 10.35 -9.57
CA LEU A 105 -13.54 10.73 -8.15
C LEU A 105 -13.96 12.19 -7.98
N MET A 106 -13.74 13.03 -9.00
CA MET A 106 -14.06 14.46 -9.00
C MET A 106 -15.50 14.74 -9.47
N ASP A 107 -16.08 13.85 -10.28
CA ASP A 107 -17.39 14.07 -10.92
C ASP A 107 -18.55 13.40 -10.17
N SER A 108 -18.26 12.82 -9.00
CA SER A 108 -19.18 11.96 -8.28
C SER A 108 -19.83 12.71 -7.11
N GLU A 109 -21.14 12.89 -7.14
CA GLU A 109 -21.89 13.59 -6.08
C GLU A 109 -21.78 12.85 -4.73
N ASN A 110 -21.30 13.57 -3.70
CA ASN A 110 -21.29 13.29 -2.26
C ASN A 110 -20.85 11.91 -1.73
N GLU A 111 -21.48 10.80 -2.11
CA GLU A 111 -21.21 9.45 -1.54
C GLU A 111 -20.31 8.56 -2.40
N ASP A 112 -20.34 8.75 -3.72
CA ASP A 112 -19.63 7.91 -4.68
C ASP A 112 -18.10 8.04 -4.57
N GLY A 113 -17.59 9.25 -4.30
CA GLY A 113 -16.15 9.52 -4.17
C GLY A 113 -15.51 8.81 -2.96
N ALA A 114 -16.25 8.77 -1.84
CA ALA A 114 -15.80 8.04 -0.65
C ALA A 114 -15.85 6.52 -0.87
N ALA A 115 -16.88 6.01 -1.55
CA ALA A 115 -16.97 4.59 -1.89
C ALA A 115 -15.81 4.15 -2.79
N ALA A 116 -15.51 4.93 -3.83
CA ALA A 116 -14.39 4.66 -4.73
C ALA A 116 -13.04 4.75 -4.02
N LEU A 117 -12.83 5.72 -3.12
CA LEU A 117 -11.62 5.79 -2.29
C LEU A 117 -11.49 4.57 -1.37
N ARG A 118 -12.59 4.15 -0.71
CA ARG A 118 -12.61 2.92 0.12
C ARG A 118 -12.28 1.68 -0.70
N GLN A 119 -12.80 1.56 -1.92
CA GLN A 119 -12.47 0.46 -2.82
C GLN A 119 -11.00 0.45 -3.20
N LEU A 120 -10.44 1.62 -3.54
CA LEU A 120 -9.01 1.76 -3.86
C LEU A 120 -8.14 1.36 -2.67
N LEU A 121 -8.39 1.93 -1.50
CA LEU A 121 -7.64 1.59 -0.28
C LEU A 121 -7.86 0.13 0.13
N GLY A 122 -9.04 -0.41 -0.14
CA GLY A 122 -9.42 -1.81 0.07
C GLY A 122 -8.53 -2.81 -0.68
N LEU A 123 -7.98 -2.43 -1.84
CA LEU A 123 -6.99 -3.25 -2.56
C LEU A 123 -5.73 -3.50 -1.72
N TYR A 124 -5.36 -2.52 -0.89
CA TYR A 124 -4.23 -2.57 0.01
C TYR A 124 -4.62 -3.02 1.43
N ALA A 125 -5.91 -3.03 1.77
CA ALA A 125 -6.39 -3.41 3.10
C ALA A 125 -6.13 -4.89 3.45
N ASN A 126 -5.97 -5.77 2.47
CA ASN A 126 -5.49 -7.14 2.71
C ASN A 126 -4.02 -7.20 3.17
N LEU A 127 -3.22 -6.17 2.91
CA LEU A 127 -1.93 -5.94 3.56
C LEU A 127 -2.07 -5.27 4.93
N ALA A 128 -3.27 -5.05 5.41
CA ALA A 128 -3.50 -4.22 6.57
C ALA A 128 -4.13 -5.06 7.69
N GLU A 129 -3.75 -4.76 8.92
CA GLU A 129 -4.36 -5.39 10.09
C GLU A 129 -5.82 -4.89 10.21
N THR A 130 -6.70 -5.63 10.91
CA THR A 130 -8.11 -5.23 11.14
C THR A 130 -8.29 -3.76 11.54
N PRO A 131 -7.42 -3.14 12.35
CA PRO A 131 -7.51 -1.71 12.65
C PRO A 131 -7.42 -0.81 11.42
N VAL A 132 -6.57 -1.13 10.44
CA VAL A 132 -6.42 -0.33 9.22
C VAL A 132 -7.63 -0.50 8.30
N ALA A 133 -8.18 -1.70 8.19
CA ALA A 133 -9.43 -1.91 7.46
C ALA A 133 -10.57 -1.07 8.06
N ARG A 134 -10.65 -0.97 9.39
CA ARG A 134 -11.60 -0.07 10.07
C ARG A 134 -11.34 1.39 9.75
N GLN A 135 -10.09 1.85 9.71
CA GLN A 135 -9.75 3.22 9.32
C GLN A 135 -10.22 3.54 7.89
N VAL A 136 -10.08 2.59 6.96
CA VAL A 136 -10.62 2.74 5.59
C VAL A 136 -12.14 2.88 5.61
N GLU A 137 -12.87 2.05 6.36
CA GLU A 137 -14.32 2.18 6.55
C GLU A 137 -14.74 3.48 7.26
N GLY A 138 -13.81 4.10 7.99
CA GLY A 138 -13.97 5.41 8.61
C GLY A 138 -14.02 6.57 7.62
N VAL A 139 -13.63 6.38 6.35
CA VAL A 139 -13.75 7.41 5.31
C VAL A 139 -15.23 7.64 5.02
N ARG A 140 -15.74 8.83 5.36
CA ARG A 140 -17.14 9.21 5.17
C ARG A 140 -17.34 9.89 3.84
N HIS A 141 -16.64 10.99 3.58
CA HIS A 141 -16.79 11.80 2.37
C HIS A 141 -15.41 12.13 1.80
N CYS A 142 -15.32 12.22 0.47
CA CYS A 142 -14.12 12.62 -0.24
C CYS A 142 -14.57 13.47 -1.43
N VAL A 143 -14.38 14.78 -1.32
CA VAL A 143 -14.80 15.76 -2.30
C VAL A 143 -13.56 16.33 -2.97
N LEU A 144 -13.53 16.29 -4.30
CA LEU A 144 -12.46 16.88 -5.10
C LEU A 144 -13.04 17.99 -5.97
N GLU A 145 -12.53 19.20 -5.82
CA GLU A 145 -13.05 20.37 -6.54
C GLU A 145 -11.91 21.15 -7.23
N PRO A 146 -12.13 21.73 -8.42
CA PRO A 146 -11.15 22.60 -9.04
C PRO A 146 -10.93 23.87 -8.19
N VAL A 147 -9.69 24.16 -7.85
CA VAL A 147 -9.31 25.39 -7.13
C VAL A 147 -8.35 26.22 -7.97
N HIS A 148 -8.43 27.54 -7.81
CA HIS A 148 -7.54 28.49 -8.47
C HIS A 148 -6.83 29.34 -7.42
N ARG A 149 -5.49 29.32 -7.47
CA ARG A 149 -4.66 30.13 -6.58
C ARG A 149 -3.73 31.02 -7.37
N ARG A 150 -3.48 32.21 -6.83
CA ARG A 150 -2.46 33.10 -7.37
C ARG A 150 -1.08 32.51 -7.08
N VAL A 151 -0.24 32.44 -8.12
CA VAL A 151 1.15 32.01 -7.97
C VAL A 151 1.94 33.11 -7.25
N PRO A 152 2.64 32.82 -6.14
CA PRO A 152 3.37 33.81 -5.36
C PRO A 152 4.76 34.12 -5.94
N GLU A 153 4.87 34.22 -7.28
CA GLU A 153 6.12 34.53 -7.97
C GLU A 153 6.17 35.99 -8.44
N PRO A 154 7.36 36.64 -8.44
CA PRO A 154 7.53 37.98 -9.00
C PRO A 154 7.23 37.99 -10.50
N GLY A 155 6.31 38.84 -10.96
CA GLY A 155 5.95 38.92 -12.37
C GLY A 155 4.47 39.31 -12.60
N PRO A 156 3.94 39.10 -13.83
CA PRO A 156 2.51 39.27 -14.09
C PRO A 156 1.68 38.37 -13.17
N VAL A 157 0.46 38.80 -12.84
CA VAL A 157 -0.45 38.00 -12.01
C VAL A 157 -0.87 36.76 -12.80
N VAL A 158 -0.36 35.59 -12.39
CA VAL A 158 -0.71 34.28 -12.95
C VAL A 158 -1.51 33.49 -11.92
N PHE A 159 -2.54 32.79 -12.39
CA PHE A 159 -3.32 31.85 -11.61
C PHE A 159 -2.93 30.42 -11.99
N ALA A 160 -2.59 29.61 -11.00
CA ALA A 160 -2.47 28.17 -11.17
C ALA A 160 -3.83 27.51 -10.97
N ARG A 161 -4.09 26.44 -11.72
CA ARG A 161 -5.20 25.53 -11.47
C ARG A 161 -4.69 24.39 -10.59
N GLY A 162 -5.48 24.03 -9.60
CA GLY A 162 -5.23 22.90 -8.72
C GLY A 162 -6.50 22.14 -8.42
N ILE A 163 -6.39 21.17 -7.54
CA ILE A 163 -7.49 20.35 -7.03
C ILE A 163 -7.51 20.50 -5.51
N GLY A 164 -8.62 21.03 -4.98
CA GLY A 164 -8.93 21.05 -3.57
C GLY A 164 -9.54 19.71 -3.18
N ILE A 165 -9.10 19.15 -2.07
CA ILE A 165 -9.47 17.81 -1.62
C ILE A 165 -9.93 17.91 -0.18
N THR A 166 -11.21 17.65 0.03
CA THR A 166 -11.84 17.64 1.35
C THR A 166 -12.14 16.21 1.73
N LEU A 167 -11.47 15.71 2.78
CA LEU A 167 -11.62 14.34 3.24
C LEU A 167 -12.24 14.32 4.63
N THR A 168 -13.48 13.84 4.71
CA THR A 168 -14.20 13.69 5.97
C THR A 168 -14.05 12.28 6.50
N VAL A 169 -13.61 12.13 7.75
CA VAL A 169 -13.41 10.84 8.42
C VAL A 169 -14.16 10.75 9.75
N ASP A 170 -14.58 9.53 10.10
CA ASP A 170 -15.13 9.20 11.42
C ASP A 170 -14.02 8.75 12.35
N GLU A 171 -13.66 9.62 13.30
CA GLU A 171 -12.59 9.38 14.27
C GLU A 171 -12.81 8.11 15.12
N ARG A 172 -14.06 7.70 15.32
CA ARG A 172 -14.39 6.47 16.07
C ARG A 172 -13.78 5.23 15.41
N ALA A 173 -13.60 5.26 14.09
CA ALA A 173 -12.98 4.18 13.34
C ALA A 173 -11.47 4.05 13.61
N PHE A 174 -10.82 5.10 14.11
CA PHE A 174 -9.38 5.14 14.38
C PHE A 174 -8.99 4.60 15.76
N SER A 175 -9.98 4.18 16.57
CA SER A 175 -9.75 3.47 17.84
C SER A 175 -8.77 4.18 18.80
N GLY A 176 -8.84 5.52 18.87
CA GLY A 176 -7.97 6.35 19.72
C GLY A 176 -6.66 6.79 19.07
N ALA A 177 -6.36 6.35 17.85
CA ALA A 177 -5.32 6.97 17.04
C ALA A 177 -5.83 8.26 16.39
N SER A 178 -4.96 9.27 16.26
CA SER A 178 -5.33 10.49 15.55
C SER A 178 -5.50 10.22 14.05
N PRO A 179 -6.59 10.72 13.41
CA PRO A 179 -6.75 10.66 11.96
C PRO A 179 -5.69 11.44 11.18
N TRP A 180 -4.89 12.28 11.86
CA TRP A 180 -3.88 13.12 11.24
C TRP A 180 -2.89 12.34 10.37
N LEU A 181 -2.34 11.22 10.87
CA LEU A 181 -1.39 10.40 10.10
C LEU A 181 -2.02 9.85 8.82
N PHE A 182 -3.28 9.43 8.91
CA PHE A 182 -4.02 8.96 7.75
C PHE A 182 -4.21 10.11 6.74
N GLY A 183 -4.62 11.29 7.20
CA GLY A 183 -4.71 12.50 6.39
C GLY A 183 -3.40 12.85 5.68
N SER A 184 -2.27 12.83 6.38
CA SER A 184 -0.95 13.10 5.78
C SER A 184 -0.55 12.08 4.72
N VAL A 185 -0.88 10.80 4.92
CA VAL A 185 -0.65 9.77 3.88
C VAL A 185 -1.55 10.01 2.68
N MET A 186 -2.82 10.40 2.90
CA MET A 186 -3.76 10.71 1.84
C MET A 186 -3.35 11.95 1.03
N GLU A 187 -2.91 13.02 1.69
CA GLU A 187 -2.34 14.21 1.03
C GLU A 187 -1.22 13.80 0.06
N ARG A 188 -0.27 12.98 0.53
CA ARG A 188 0.86 12.54 -0.28
C ARG A 188 0.46 11.60 -1.42
N LEU A 189 -0.58 10.80 -1.21
CA LEU A 189 -1.18 9.95 -2.24
C LEU A 189 -1.80 10.81 -3.34
N PHE A 190 -2.66 11.76 -2.97
CA PHE A 190 -3.34 12.62 -3.93
C PHE A 190 -2.37 13.51 -4.71
N ALA A 191 -1.33 14.04 -4.06
CA ALA A 191 -0.28 14.79 -4.74
C ALA A 191 0.41 14.00 -5.87
N ARG A 192 0.44 12.66 -5.79
CA ARG A 192 0.97 11.78 -6.84
C ARG A 192 -0.05 11.44 -7.92
N LEU A 193 -1.33 11.62 -7.65
CA LEU A 193 -2.43 11.28 -8.56
C LEU A 193 -2.82 12.46 -9.47
N VAL A 194 -2.42 13.68 -9.12
CA VAL A 194 -2.72 14.89 -9.89
C VAL A 194 -1.71 15.11 -11.01
N SER A 195 -2.16 15.71 -12.12
CA SER A 195 -1.32 15.99 -13.29
C SER A 195 -0.12 16.90 -12.96
N ILE A 196 0.94 16.78 -13.75
CA ILE A 196 2.22 17.48 -13.56
C ILE A 196 2.12 19.01 -13.47
N ASN A 197 1.03 19.61 -13.96
CA ASN A 197 0.80 21.06 -14.00
C ASN A 197 -0.32 21.51 -13.07
N SER A 198 -0.58 20.78 -11.98
CA SER A 198 -1.64 21.11 -11.04
C SER A 198 -1.17 20.89 -9.61
N PHE A 199 -1.50 21.83 -8.72
CA PHE A 199 -1.25 21.67 -7.29
C PHE A 199 -2.42 20.98 -6.60
N THR A 200 -2.19 20.47 -5.39
CA THR A 200 -3.22 19.91 -4.52
C THR A 200 -3.32 20.72 -3.24
N GLU A 201 -4.54 20.97 -2.79
CA GLU A 201 -4.84 21.47 -1.44
C GLU A 201 -5.62 20.39 -0.70
N PHE A 202 -5.20 20.06 0.53
CA PHE A 202 -5.82 18.99 1.31
C PHE A 202 -6.38 19.53 2.62
N THR A 203 -7.67 19.32 2.84
CA THR A 203 -8.41 19.73 4.04
C THR A 203 -9.02 18.48 4.67
N PRO A 204 -8.47 17.98 5.79
CA PRO A 204 -9.13 16.93 6.55
C PRO A 204 -10.26 17.54 7.40
N GLU A 205 -11.43 16.93 7.32
CA GLU A 205 -12.60 17.29 8.13
C GLU A 205 -12.97 16.15 9.08
N GLU A 206 -13.41 16.53 10.28
CA GLU A 206 -13.88 15.58 11.29
C GLU A 206 -15.41 15.49 11.25
N SER A 207 -15.95 14.29 11.16
CA SER A 207 -17.40 14.08 11.05
C SER A 207 -18.17 14.46 12.32
N ALA A 208 -17.49 14.66 13.47
CA ALA A 208 -18.12 15.01 14.76
C ALA A 208 -18.05 16.51 15.11
N ALA A 209 -17.20 17.29 14.43
CA ALA A 209 -17.15 18.74 14.57
C ALA A 209 -16.45 19.33 13.35
N ARG A 210 -17.12 20.22 12.62
CA ARG A 210 -16.53 21.02 11.55
C ARG A 210 -15.41 21.89 12.12
N ARG A 211 -14.19 21.35 12.15
CA ARG A 211 -12.95 22.00 12.53
C ARG A 211 -11.98 21.83 11.38
N ASP A 212 -11.77 22.92 10.65
CA ASP A 212 -10.89 22.95 9.49
C ASP A 212 -9.42 22.93 9.95
N TRP A 213 -8.67 21.93 9.50
CA TRP A 213 -7.22 21.90 9.69
C TRP A 213 -6.56 22.53 8.46
N LEU A 214 -6.15 23.79 8.55
CA LEU A 214 -5.37 24.43 7.50
C LEU A 214 -3.93 23.88 7.54
N LEU A 215 -3.62 22.90 6.68
CA LEU A 215 -2.24 22.49 6.40
C LEU A 215 -1.74 23.21 5.14
N GLY A 216 -0.64 23.94 5.31
CA GLY A 216 -0.03 24.76 4.26
C GLY A 216 0.55 23.92 3.13
N ALA A 217 0.33 24.37 1.90
CA ALA A 217 0.80 23.79 0.65
C ALA A 217 2.30 23.43 0.71
N ALA A 218 2.60 22.16 0.53
CA ALA A 218 3.96 21.70 0.25
C ALA A 218 4.32 22.03 -1.21
N HIS A 219 5.16 23.05 -1.39
CA HIS A 219 5.85 23.32 -2.65
C HIS A 219 6.85 22.20 -2.97
N GLY A 220 6.77 21.69 -4.19
CA GLY A 220 7.77 20.84 -4.84
C GLY A 220 7.81 21.16 -6.32
#